data_AF-A0A0L6WG67-F1
#
_entry.id   AF-A0A0L6WG67-F1
#
_cell.length_a   1.000
_cell.length_b   1.000
_cell.length_c   1.000
_cell.angle_alpha   90.00
_cell.angle_beta   90.00
_cell.angle_gamma   90.00
#
_symmetry.space_group_name_H-M   'P 1'
#
loop_
_entity.id
_entity.type
_entity.pdbx_description
1 polymer ?
#
loop_
_entity_poly.entity_id
_entity_poly.type
_entity_poly.pdbx_seq_one_letter_code
_entity_poly.pdbx_strand_id
1 'polypeptide(L)'
;KQASLLVQLRMGHCTLNHHLHRMYKVDSPLCPSCGDAPETVEHYLLLCQTYAQQRAELGKKVKMGPEALSELLGDPFAAKALFQFVHETRRFEATYGDLTINSEMEINPPKTKKTRPNARPGGP
;
A
#
# COMPACT_ATOMS: atom_id res chain seq x y z
N LYS A 1 -13.31 -0.56 -7.34
CA LYS A 1 -12.05 -0.03 -7.93
C LYS A 1 -10.93 0.04 -6.89
N GLN A 2 -11.16 0.66 -5.72
CA GLN A 2 -10.21 0.73 -4.61
C GLN A 2 -9.70 -0.64 -4.12
N ALA A 3 -10.59 -1.62 -3.89
CA ALA A 3 -10.17 -2.96 -3.46
C ALA A 3 -9.24 -3.67 -4.46
N SER A 4 -9.47 -3.51 -5.77
CA SER A 4 -8.58 -4.04 -6.81
C SER A 4 -7.20 -3.40 -6.75
N LEU A 5 -7.14 -2.07 -6.58
CA LEU A 5 -5.88 -1.36 -6.44
C LEU A 5 -5.13 -1.79 -5.17
N LEU A 6 -5.83 -1.96 -4.05
CA LEU A 6 -5.24 -2.45 -2.80
C LEU A 6 -4.66 -3.86 -2.98
N VAL A 7 -5.40 -4.76 -3.63
CA VAL A 7 -4.91 -6.12 -3.94
C VAL A 7 -3.68 -6.04 -4.85
N GLN A 8 -3.70 -5.19 -5.88
CA GLN A 8 -2.55 -5.03 -6.78
C GLN A 8 -1.33 -4.45 -6.06
N LEU A 9 -1.52 -3.50 -5.14
CA LEU A 9 -0.45 -2.93 -4.32
C LEU A 9 0.13 -4.00 -3.39
N ARG A 10 -0.73 -4.80 -2.77
CA ARG A 10 -0.34 -5.90 -1.87
C ARG A 10 0.40 -7.03 -2.59
N MET A 11 0.02 -7.31 -3.83
CA MET A 11 0.67 -8.33 -4.65
C MET A 11 1.93 -7.81 -5.34
N GLY A 12 2.23 -6.50 -5.27
CA GLY A 12 3.31 -5.90 -6.08
C GLY A 12 3.04 -5.98 -7.58
N HIS A 13 1.78 -6.23 -7.97
CA HIS A 13 1.31 -6.38 -9.35
C HIS A 13 0.68 -5.09 -9.88
N CYS A 14 0.88 -3.96 -9.19
CA CYS A 14 0.45 -2.67 -9.68
C CYS A 14 1.13 -2.31 -11.00
N THR A 15 0.49 -1.39 -11.74
CA THR A 15 1.04 -0.70 -12.91
C THR A 15 2.19 0.25 -12.51
N LEU A 16 3.17 -0.27 -11.78
CA LEU A 16 4.41 0.39 -11.47
C LEU A 16 5.43 -0.04 -12.52
N ASN A 17 6.29 0.89 -12.91
CA ASN A 17 7.23 0.69 -14.01
C ASN A 17 8.15 -0.51 -13.80
N HIS A 18 8.50 -0.91 -12.57
CA HIS A 18 9.28 -2.12 -12.35
C HIS A 18 8.55 -3.39 -12.84
N HIS A 19 7.26 -3.53 -12.55
CA HIS A 19 6.47 -4.67 -12.99
C HIS A 19 6.19 -4.60 -14.50
N LEU A 20 5.89 -3.41 -15.01
CA LEU A 20 5.67 -3.19 -16.44
C LEU A 20 6.94 -3.46 -17.27
N HIS A 21 8.13 -3.12 -16.75
CA HIS A 21 9.40 -3.39 -17.41
C HIS A 21 9.70 -4.89 -17.47
N ARG A 22 9.39 -5.65 -16.40
CA ARG A 22 9.46 -7.13 -16.44
C ARG A 22 8.53 -7.74 -17.49
N MET A 23 7.41 -7.06 -17.78
CA MET A 23 6.45 -7.45 -18.81
C MET A 23 6.73 -6.81 -20.18
N TYR A 24 7.89 -6.15 -20.35
CA TYR A 24 8.27 -5.42 -21.58
C TYR A 24 7.24 -4.39 -22.06
N LYS A 25 6.46 -3.83 -21.13
CA LYS A 25 5.41 -2.83 -21.39
C LYS A 25 5.91 -1.39 -21.32
N VAL A 26 7.07 -1.16 -20.70
CA VAL A 26 7.73 0.16 -20.60
C VAL A 26 9.23 -0.02 -20.80
N ASP A 27 9.87 0.98 -21.40
CA ASP A 27 11.30 0.94 -21.74
C ASP A 27 12.22 1.09 -20.53
N SER A 28 11.70 1.61 -19.41
CA SER A 28 12.50 1.84 -18.21
C SER A 28 11.75 1.45 -16.95
N PRO A 29 12.39 0.73 -16.00
CA PRO A 29 11.79 0.42 -14.72
C PRO A 29 11.75 1.62 -13.76
N LEU A 30 12.39 2.74 -14.13
CA LEU A 30 12.55 3.91 -13.27
C LEU A 30 11.20 4.56 -12.94
N CYS A 31 11.10 5.08 -11.72
CA CYS A 31 9.97 5.89 -11.30
C CYS A 31 9.94 7.17 -12.13
N PRO A 32 8.84 7.49 -12.82
CA PRO A 32 8.80 8.70 -13.66
C PRO A 32 8.68 9.97 -12.84
N SER A 33 8.46 9.86 -11.52
CA SER A 33 8.36 11.00 -10.61
C SER A 33 9.71 11.44 -10.08
N CYS A 34 10.63 10.52 -9.77
CA CYS A 34 11.98 10.85 -9.30
C CYS A 34 13.08 10.54 -10.32
N GLY A 35 12.91 9.51 -11.16
CA GLY A 35 13.90 9.09 -12.15
C GLY A 35 15.08 8.30 -11.59
N ASP A 36 15.28 8.25 -10.27
CA ASP A 36 16.51 7.70 -9.67
C ASP A 36 16.46 6.20 -9.36
N ALA A 37 15.26 5.64 -9.17
CA ALA A 37 15.11 4.27 -8.68
C ALA A 37 13.97 3.54 -9.39
N PRO A 38 14.01 2.19 -9.44
CA PRO A 38 12.91 1.42 -10.00
C PRO A 38 11.62 1.69 -9.22
N GLU A 39 10.52 1.87 -9.95
CA GLU A 39 9.21 2.13 -9.37
C GLU A 39 8.66 0.84 -8.75
N THR A 40 8.98 0.60 -7.48
CA THR A 40 8.39 -0.48 -6.66
C THR A 40 7.34 0.09 -5.72
N VAL A 41 6.50 -0.77 -5.13
CA VAL A 41 5.49 -0.33 -4.13
C VAL A 41 6.19 0.31 -2.93
N GLU A 42 7.29 -0.30 -2.47
CA GLU A 42 8.17 0.25 -1.43
C GLU A 42 8.74 1.61 -1.85
N HIS A 43 9.24 1.73 -3.09
CA HIS A 43 9.78 3.00 -3.54
C HIS A 43 8.70 4.08 -3.55
N TYR A 44 7.56 3.79 -4.17
CA TYR A 44 6.45 4.72 -4.30
C TYR A 44 5.88 5.19 -2.95
N LEU A 45 5.69 4.27 -1.99
CA LEU A 45 5.07 4.58 -0.70
C LEU A 45 6.04 5.08 0.37
N LEU A 46 7.30 4.62 0.35
CA LEU A 46 8.22 4.82 1.47
C LEU A 46 9.53 5.53 1.11
N LEU A 47 9.98 5.54 -0.14
CA LEU A 47 11.32 6.06 -0.49
C LEU A 47 11.30 7.27 -1.41
N CYS A 48 10.29 7.39 -2.29
CA CYS A 48 10.28 8.38 -3.37
C CYS A 48 10.33 9.80 -2.84
N GLN A 49 11.41 10.52 -3.14
CA GLN A 49 11.65 11.89 -2.67
C GLN A 49 10.63 12.88 -3.22
N THR A 50 10.15 12.67 -4.45
CA THR A 50 9.08 13.49 -5.07
C THR A 50 7.81 13.50 -4.23
N TYR A 51 7.53 12.40 -3.52
CA TYR A 51 6.38 12.27 -2.63
C TYR A 51 6.71 12.50 -1.15
N ALA A 52 7.84 13.16 -0.84
CA ALA A 52 8.25 13.40 0.54
C ALA A 52 7.22 14.26 1.30
N GLN A 53 6.61 15.25 0.64
CA GLN A 53 5.59 16.10 1.26
C GLN A 53 4.33 15.31 1.60
N GLN A 54 3.80 14.54 0.64
CA GLN A 54 2.62 13.68 0.84
C GLN A 54 2.91 12.59 1.89
N ARG A 55 4.14 12.05 1.94
CA ARG A 55 4.58 11.11 2.98
C ARG A 55 4.63 11.76 4.36
N ALA A 56 5.03 13.04 4.47
CA ALA A 56 5.01 13.74 5.73
C ALA A 56 3.57 13.89 6.26
N GLU A 57 2.60 14.11 5.38
CA GLU A 57 1.17 14.13 5.74
C GLU A 57 0.63 12.73 6.08
N LEU A 58 1.06 11.71 5.33
CA LEU A 58 0.76 10.31 5.63
C LEU A 58 1.30 9.90 7.00
N GLY A 59 2.52 10.33 7.33
CA GLY A 59 3.21 10.07 8.58
C GLY A 59 2.56 10.71 9.82
N LYS A 60 1.68 11.70 9.63
CA LYS A 60 0.84 12.23 10.71
C LYS A 60 -0.33 11.29 11.06
N LYS A 61 -0.72 10.43 10.11
CA LYS A 61 -1.87 9.51 10.23
C LYS A 61 -1.44 8.07 10.52
N VAL A 62 -0.27 7.66 10.00
CA VAL A 62 0.27 6.29 10.08
C VAL A 62 1.73 6.35 10.53
N LYS A 63 2.19 5.38 11.32
CA LYS A 63 3.59 5.33 11.74
C LYS A 63 4.47 4.90 10.57
N MET A 64 5.34 5.79 10.11
CA MET A 64 6.32 5.48 9.07
C MET A 64 7.50 4.71 9.68
N GLY A 65 7.72 3.49 9.20
CA GLY A 65 8.71 2.55 9.71
C GLY A 65 8.86 1.35 8.77
N PRO A 66 9.69 0.35 9.12
CA PRO A 66 9.88 -0.83 8.28
C PRO A 66 8.58 -1.63 8.07
N GLU A 67 7.66 -1.56 9.03
CA GLU A 67 6.35 -2.22 8.94
C GLU A 67 5.27 -1.33 8.31
N ALA A 68 5.58 -0.09 7.94
CA ALA A 68 4.58 0.84 7.41
C ALA A 68 3.94 0.34 6.12
N LEU A 69 4.67 -0.39 5.28
CA LEU A 69 4.10 -1.01 4.08
C LEU A 69 3.05 -2.05 4.44
N SER A 70 3.35 -2.93 5.39
CA SER A 70 2.42 -3.95 5.89
C SER A 70 1.21 -3.32 6.58
N GLU A 71 1.42 -2.24 7.34
CA GLU A 71 0.36 -1.49 8.00
C GLU A 71 -0.55 -0.78 6.98
N LEU A 72 0.02 -0.07 6.01
CA LEU A 72 -0.73 0.61 4.94
C LEU A 72 -1.55 -0.35 4.06
N LEU A 73 -1.04 -1.56 3.83
CA LEU A 73 -1.69 -2.57 2.97
C LEU A 73 -2.55 -3.59 3.75
N GLY A 74 -2.42 -3.62 5.07
CA GLY A 74 -3.09 -4.58 5.95
C GLY A 74 -4.17 -3.96 6.82
N ASP A 75 -4.00 -2.70 7.24
CA ASP A 75 -4.91 -2.02 8.15
C ASP A 75 -5.89 -1.13 7.37
N PRO A 76 -7.21 -1.27 7.61
CA PRO A 76 -8.22 -0.49 6.89
C PRO A 76 -8.22 1.01 7.25
N PHE A 77 -7.77 1.38 8.45
CA PHE A 77 -7.64 2.77 8.85
C PHE A 77 -6.45 3.42 8.14
N ALA A 78 -5.33 2.71 8.06
CA ALA A 78 -4.16 3.10 7.28
C ALA A 78 -4.46 3.10 5.77
N ALA A 79 -5.30 2.19 5.28
CA ALA A 79 -5.73 2.15 3.88
C ALA A 79 -6.41 3.47 3.48
N LYS A 80 -7.21 4.08 4.36
CA LYS A 80 -7.81 5.39 4.07
C LYS A 80 -6.75 6.46 3.80
N ALA A 81 -5.71 6.50 4.62
CA ALA A 81 -4.59 7.41 4.44
C ALA A 81 -3.79 7.08 3.17
N LEU A 82 -3.60 5.80 2.86
CA LEU A 82 -2.97 5.33 1.62
C LEU A 82 -3.71 5.80 0.36
N PHE A 83 -5.04 5.68 0.32
CA PHE A 83 -5.81 6.12 -0.83
C PHE A 83 -5.81 7.64 -0.98
N GLN A 84 -5.80 8.37 0.14
CA GLN A 84 -5.64 9.82 0.10
C GLN A 84 -4.28 10.22 -0.46
N PHE A 85 -3.21 9.53 -0.05
CA PHE A 85 -1.88 9.69 -0.64
C PHE A 85 -1.91 9.40 -2.15
N VAL A 86 -2.49 8.27 -2.57
CA VAL A 86 -2.61 7.88 -3.99
C VAL A 86 -3.40 8.92 -4.81
N HIS A 87 -4.42 9.53 -4.21
CA HIS A 87 -5.17 10.61 -4.85
C HIS A 87 -4.32 11.88 -4.97
N GLU A 88 -3.61 12.28 -3.92
CA GLU A 88 -2.74 13.47 -3.94
C GLU A 88 -1.56 13.35 -4.90
N THR A 89 -1.00 12.15 -5.07
CA THR A 89 0.06 11.93 -6.06
C THR A 89 -0.46 11.93 -7.50
N ARG A 90 -1.79 11.77 -7.69
CA ARG A 90 -2.48 11.54 -8.98
C ARG A 90 -1.86 10.46 -9.88
N ARG A 91 -1.01 9.62 -9.32
CA ARG A 91 -0.22 8.65 -10.10
C ARG A 91 -1.09 7.60 -10.78
N PHE A 92 -2.19 7.23 -10.12
CA PHE A 92 -3.13 6.20 -10.57
C PHE A 92 -4.43 6.77 -11.12
N GLU A 93 -4.57 8.11 -11.18
CA GLU A 93 -5.79 8.78 -11.66
C GLU A 93 -6.08 8.42 -13.13
N ALA A 94 -5.05 8.33 -13.97
CA ALA A 94 -5.20 7.95 -15.38
C ALA A 94 -5.71 6.51 -15.58
N THR A 95 -5.41 5.60 -14.64
CA THR A 95 -5.71 4.17 -14.78
C THR A 95 -6.99 3.77 -14.05
N TYR A 96 -7.26 4.37 -12.88
CA TYR A 96 -8.39 4.00 -12.02
C TYR A 96 -9.46 5.10 -11.88
N GLY A 97 -9.18 6.32 -12.35
CA GLY A 97 -10.03 7.49 -12.19
C GLY A 97 -9.98 8.07 -10.78
N ASP A 98 -11.05 8.78 -10.39
CA ASP A 98 -11.17 9.33 -9.03
C ASP A 98 -11.27 8.21 -7.99
N LEU A 99 -10.32 8.20 -7.06
CA LEU A 99 -10.19 7.22 -5.97
C LEU A 99 -10.58 7.80 -4.61
N THR A 100 -11.19 8.99 -4.57
CA THR A 100 -11.68 9.61 -3.32
C THR A 100 -12.51 8.60 -2.50
N ILE A 101 -12.15 8.46 -1.23
CA ILE A 101 -12.90 7.60 -0.30
C ILE A 101 -14.10 8.39 0.18
N ASN A 102 -15.27 8.08 -0.37
CA ASN A 102 -16.53 8.29 0.35
C ASN A 102 -16.63 7.20 1.43
N SER A 103 -16.95 7.63 2.64
CA SER A 103 -16.63 7.00 3.92
C SER A 103 -17.44 5.73 4.26
N GLU A 104 -17.70 4.86 3.29
CA GLU A 104 -18.63 3.73 3.40
C GLU A 104 -17.94 2.35 3.26
N MET A 105 -16.75 2.19 3.83
CA MET A 105 -16.16 0.87 4.03
C MET A 105 -15.92 0.64 5.53
N GLU A 106 -16.99 0.20 6.19
CA GLU A 106 -16.96 -0.44 7.50
C GLU A 106 -16.22 -1.78 7.37
N ILE A 107 -14.90 -1.75 7.40
CA ILE A 107 -14.09 -2.97 7.46
C ILE A 107 -13.99 -3.35 8.92
N ASN A 108 -14.89 -4.24 9.33
CA ASN A 108 -14.82 -4.95 10.60
C ASN A 108 -13.37 -5.43 10.84
N PRO A 109 -12.74 -5.12 11.99
CA PRO A 109 -11.38 -5.57 12.26
C PRO A 109 -11.34 -7.11 12.21
N PRO A 110 -10.27 -7.72 11.68
CA PRO A 110 -10.07 -9.14 11.84
C PRO A 110 -9.96 -9.41 13.34
N LYS A 111 -11.00 -10.05 13.91
CA LYS A 111 -10.94 -10.60 15.26
C LYS A 111 -9.70 -11.47 15.32
N THR A 112 -8.66 -11.01 16.00
CA THR A 112 -7.52 -11.84 16.36
C THR A 112 -8.07 -12.94 17.27
N LYS A 113 -8.45 -14.07 16.68
CA LYS A 113 -8.63 -15.31 17.42
C LYS A 113 -7.23 -15.66 17.94
N LYS A 114 -6.97 -15.36 19.21
CA LYS A 114 -5.92 -16.04 19.97
C LYS A 114 -6.35 -17.50 20.04
N THR A 115 -5.93 -18.30 19.06
CA THR A 115 -6.12 -19.74 19.06
C THR A 115 -5.28 -20.29 20.22
N ARG A 116 -5.93 -20.73 21.30
CA ARG A 116 -5.31 -21.65 22.27
C ARG A 116 -5.07 -22.98 21.55
N PRO A 117 -3.90 -23.59 21.75
CA PRO A 117 -3.87 -25.00 22.09
C PRO A 117 -2.83 -25.23 23.21
N ASN A 118 -2.85 -26.25 24.05
CA ASN A 118 -3.76 -27.35 24.31
C ASN A 118 -3.40 -27.81 25.73
N ALA A 119 -4.38 -28.30 26.47
CA ALA A 119 -4.13 -29.03 27.72
C ALA A 119 -3.31 -30.29 27.42
N ARG A 120 -2.36 -30.62 28.31
CA ARG A 120 -1.73 -31.95 28.35
C ARG A 120 -2.10 -32.60 29.69
N PRO A 121 -2.74 -33.78 29.70
CA PRO A 121 -2.99 -34.54 30.91
C PRO A 121 -1.89 -35.60 31.16
N GLY A 122 -1.83 -36.09 32.40
CA GLY A 122 -1.04 -37.24 32.86
C GLY A 122 0.20 -36.79 33.65
N GLY A 123 0.26 -36.96 34.97
CA GLY A 123 0.22 -38.25 35.70
C GLY A 123 1.68 -38.65 35.99
N PRO A 124 2.01 -39.49 36.99
CA PRO A 124 1.17 -40.49 37.68
C PRO A 124 0.49 -40.00 38.96
#